data_AF-A0A0R2QF87-F1
#
_entry.id   AF-A0A0R2QF87-F1
#
_cell.length_a   1.000
_cell.length_b   1.000
_cell.length_c   1.000
_cell.angle_alpha   90.00
_cell.angle_beta   90.00
_cell.angle_gamma   90.00
#
_symmetry.space_group_name_H-M   'P 1'
#
loop_
_entity.id
_entity.type
_entity.pdbx_description
1 polymer ?
#
loop_
_entity_poly.entity_id
_entity_poly.type
_entity_poly.pdbx_seq_one_letter_code
_entity_poly.pdbx_strand_id
1 'polypeptide(L)' 'MVMSTIAALFVGLIVLFGTRFVEQAFIWGLVTFIVSLVIIATLDLSFKPDDPDPNKPRLR' A
#
# COMPACT_ATOMS: atom_id res chain seq x y z
N MET A 1 5.68 3.89 3.28
CA MET A 1 5.09 5.01 4.06
C MET A 1 4.64 6.15 3.14
N VAL A 2 5.54 6.82 2.41
CA VAL A 2 5.20 8.00 1.58
C VAL A 2 4.04 7.76 0.62
N MET A 3 4.08 6.66 -0.15
CA MET A 3 3.00 6.33 -1.10
C MET A 3 1.65 6.09 -0.42
N SER A 4 1.64 5.39 0.71
CA SER A 4 0.42 5.15 1.51
C SER A 4 -0.15 6.46 2.06
N THR A 5 0.70 7.39 2.50
CA THR A 5 0.28 8.71 2.98
C THR A 5 -0.33 9.56 1.86
N ILE A 6 0.26 9.53 0.67
CA ILE A 6 -0.28 10.24 -0.50
C ILE A 6 -1.64 9.66 -0.89
N ALA A 7 -1.78 8.33 -0.93
CA ALA A 7 -3.04 7.66 -1.23
C ALA A 7 -4.13 8.00 -0.18
N ALA A 8 -3.78 8.00 1.10
CA ALA A 8 -4.68 8.37 2.19
C ALA A 8 -5.16 9.82 2.08
N LEU A 9 -4.26 10.76 1.80
CA LEU A 9 -4.61 12.15 1.57
C LEU A 9 -5.50 12.32 0.33
N PHE A 10 -5.18 11.63 -0.76
CA PHE A 10 -5.96 11.68 -1.99
C PHE A 10 -7.40 11.20 -1.76
N VAL A 11 -7.58 10.03 -1.13
CA VAL A 11 -8.92 9.50 -0.81
C VAL A 11 -9.64 10.38 0.20
N GLY A 12 -8.94 10.86 1.23
CA GLY A 12 -9.51 11.78 2.22
C GLY A 12 -10.04 13.06 1.58
N LEU A 13 -9.30 13.65 0.62
CA LEU A 13 -9.76 14.82 -0.14
C LEU A 13 -10.97 14.50 -1.02
N ILE A 14 -10.99 13.37 -1.73
CA ILE A 14 -12.15 12.96 -2.52
C ILE A 14 -13.40 12.85 -1.65
N VAL A 15 -13.29 12.18 -0.50
CA VAL A 15 -14.41 12.02 0.44
C VAL A 15 -14.83 13.36 1.01
N LEU A 16 -13.89 14.23 1.37
CA LEU A 16 -14.19 15.57 1.86
C LEU A 16 -14.99 16.39 0.85
N PHE A 17 -14.59 16.41 -0.42
CA PHE A 17 -15.32 17.16 -1.45
C PHE A 17 -16.62 16.48 -1.87
N GLY A 18 -16.71 15.16 -1.80
CA GLY A 18 -17.89 14.39 -2.14
C GLY A 18 -19.00 14.45 -1.08
N THR A 19 -18.65 14.39 0.20
CA THR A 19 -19.63 14.31 1.30
C THR A 19 -19.75 15.60 2.11
N ARG A 20 -18.73 16.47 2.06
CA ARG A 20 -18.58 17.67 2.93
C ARG A 20 -18.60 17.38 4.43
N PHE A 21 -18.47 16.12 4.83
CA PHE A 21 -18.35 15.71 6.22
C PHE A 21 -16.88 15.43 6.55
N VAL A 22 -16.30 16.28 7.40
CA VAL A 22 -14.88 16.20 7.80
C VAL A 22 -14.58 14.87 8.52
N GLU A 23 -15.49 14.41 9.36
CA GLU A 23 -15.34 13.15 10.10
C GLU A 23 -15.23 11.94 9.16
N GLN A 24 -16.06 11.88 8.12
CA GLN A 24 -15.98 10.83 7.11
C GLN A 24 -14.67 10.89 6.31
N ALA A 25 -14.19 12.10 5.97
CA ALA A 25 -12.94 12.26 5.26
C ALA A 25 -11.74 11.70 6.04
N PHE A 26 -11.70 11.95 7.36
CA PHE A 26 -10.66 11.40 8.23
C PHE A 26 -10.76 9.88 8.38
N ILE A 27 -11.98 9.34 8.59
CA ILE A 27 -12.18 7.89 8.71
C ILE A 27 -11.70 7.19 7.44
N TRP A 28 -12.18 7.63 6.27
CA TRP A 28 -11.82 7.00 5.00
C TRP A 28 -10.34 7.19 4.65
N GLY A 29 -9.76 8.36 4.90
CA GLY A 29 -8.32 8.58 4.70
C GLY A 29 -7.46 7.65 5.57
N LEU A 30 -7.79 7.52 6.85
CA LEU A 30 -7.08 6.63 7.78
C LEU A 30 -7.26 5.15 7.41
N VAL A 31 -8.47 4.74 7.00
CA VAL A 31 -8.73 3.38 6.53
C VAL A 31 -7.90 3.07 5.29
N THR A 32 -7.86 3.97 4.30
CA THR A 32 -7.02 3.81 3.11
C THR A 32 -5.53 3.71 3.46
N PHE A 33 -5.06 4.50 4.43
CA PHE A 33 -3.68 4.42 4.90
C PHE A 33 -3.33 3.02 5.43
N ILE A 34 -4.16 2.51 6.34
CA ILE A 34 -3.95 1.20 6.98
C ILE A 34 -4.00 0.08 5.92
N VAL A 35 -5.03 0.08 5.08
CA VAL A 35 -5.19 -0.95 4.03
C VAL A 35 -3.99 -0.94 3.07
N SER A 36 -3.50 0.24 2.70
CA SER A 36 -2.32 0.36 1.84
C SER A 36 -1.06 -0.23 2.49
N LEU A 37 -0.86 0.00 3.80
CA LEU A 37 0.26 -0.59 4.53
C LEU A 37 0.17 -2.12 4.59
N VAL A 38 -1.02 -2.65 4.85
CA VAL A 38 -1.26 -4.11 4.88
C VAL A 38 -0.94 -4.73 3.52
N ILE A 39 -1.39 -4.11 2.44
CA ILE A 39 -1.11 -4.60 1.08
C ILE A 39 0.40 -4.60 0.81
N ILE A 40 1.09 -3.49 1.08
CA ILE A 40 2.55 -3.39 0.86
C ILE A 40 3.28 -4.46 1.68
N ALA A 41 2.94 -4.62 2.95
CA ALA A 41 3.55 -5.64 3.81
C ALA A 41 3.29 -7.07 3.31
N THR A 42 2.08 -7.33 2.83
CA THR A 42 1.71 -8.66 2.28
C THR A 42 2.50 -8.95 1.01
N LEU A 43 2.66 -7.95 0.14
CA LEU A 43 3.47 -8.07 -1.08
C LEU A 43 4.95 -8.28 -0.74
N ASP A 44 5.46 -7.55 0.25
CA ASP A 44 6.84 -7.69 0.73
C ASP A 44 7.11 -9.10 1.28
N LEU A 45 6.19 -9.64 2.09
CA LEU A 45 6.25 -11.03 2.59
C LEU A 45 6.12 -12.08 1.48
N SER A 46 5.40 -11.76 0.41
CA SER A 46 5.20 -12.67 -0.73
C SER A 46 6.42 -12.72 -1.64
N PHE A 47 7.37 -11.79 -1.51
CA PHE A 47 8.60 -11.78 -2.27
C PHE A 47 9.56 -12.86 -1.73
N LYS A 48 9.75 -13.93 -2.50
CA LYS A 48 10.84 -14.87 -2.27
C LYS A 48 12.02 -14.47 -3.15
N PRO A 49 13.14 -13.98 -2.60
CA PRO A 49 14.32 -13.74 -3.42
C PRO A 49 14.74 -15.05 -4.09
N ASP A 50 15.10 -14.98 -5.37
CA ASP A 50 15.65 -16.13 -6.08
C ASP A 50 16.92 -16.58 -5.36
N ASP A 51 16.85 -17.71 -4.66
CA ASP A 51 18.03 -18.41 -4.17
C ASP A 51 18.86 -18.81 -5.40
N PRO A 52 20.10 -18.31 -5.57
CA PRO A 52 20.97 -18.78 -6.64
C PRO A 52 21.37 -20.21 -6.29
N ASP A 53 20.54 -21.15 -6.73
CA ASP A 53 20.72 -22.59 -6.56
C ASP A 53 22.09 -23.00 -7.13
N PRO A 54 23.05 -23.44 -6.29
CA PRO A 54 24.38 -23.85 -6.74
C PRO A 54 24.35 -25.04 -7.72
N ASN A 55 23.24 -25.77 -7.78
CA ASN A 55 23.05 -26.94 -8.63
C ASN A 55 22.34 -26.64 -9.96
N LYS A 56 21.91 -25.39 -10.21
CA LYS A 56 21.38 -25.03 -11.53
C LYS A 56 22.53 -24.69 -12.48
N PRO A 57 22.69 -25.42 -13.61
CA PRO A 57 23.77 -25.14 -14.55
C PRO A 57 23.56 -23.75 -15.13
N ARG A 58 24.58 -22.91 -14.99
CA ARG A 58 24.62 -21.56 -15.56
C ARG A 58 24.49 -21.67 -17.07
N LEU A 59 23.36 -21.22 -17.62
CA LEU A 59 23.26 -20.94 -19.05
C LEU A 59 24.24 -19.79 -19.32
N ARG A 60 25.32 -20.11 -20.05
CA ARG A 60 26.31 -19.14 -20.52
C ARG A 60 25.69 -18.15 -21.49
#